data_AF-A0A536T3M4-F1
#
_entry.id   AF-A0A536T3M4-F1
#
_cell.length_a   1.000
_cell.length_b   1.000
_cell.length_c   1.000
_cell.angle_alpha   90.00
_cell.angle_beta   90.00
_cell.angle_gamma   90.00
#
_symmetry.space_group_name_H-M   'P 1'
#
loop_
_entity.id
_entity.type
_entity.pdbx_description
1 polymer ?
#
loop_
_entity_poly.entity_id
_entity_poly.type
_entity_poly.pdbx_seq_one_letter_code
_entity_poly.pdbx_strand_id
1 'polypeptide(L)'
;LKMLPREDPHPDLFGDYRSTLERLAVSSEHAPVLRQFEVRLLAALGYALPLTHEADTGKPVDPEARYYYAFDRGPRIEASEPGRRYPRVRGATLLALAGQDFSAPDAALEAKRLMRDVLDHYLERRAIFSRRVVRDLQALDDYEDQGQ
;
A
#
# COMPACT_ATOMS: atom_id res chain seq x y z
N LEU A 1 -2.06 -35.28 -12.04
CA LEU A 1 -1.05 -34.20 -12.16
C LEU A 1 -1.73 -32.86 -11.88
N LYS A 2 -1.34 -32.18 -10.80
CA LYS A 2 -1.86 -30.84 -10.45
C LYS A 2 -1.22 -29.84 -11.42
N MET A 3 -2.03 -29.31 -12.34
CA MET A 3 -1.67 -28.18 -13.20
C MET A 3 -1.49 -26.95 -12.30
N LEU A 4 -0.25 -26.58 -12.02
CA LEU A 4 0.06 -25.25 -11.50
C LEU A 4 -0.23 -24.25 -12.63
N PRO A 5 -1.10 -23.25 -12.44
CA PRO A 5 -1.26 -22.18 -13.41
C PRO A 5 0.11 -21.53 -13.61
N ARG A 6 0.51 -21.39 -14.88
CA ARG A 6 1.74 -20.69 -15.29
C ARG A 6 1.75 -19.33 -14.60
N GLU A 7 2.85 -19.07 -13.91
CA GLU A 7 3.18 -17.80 -13.29
C GLU A 7 2.97 -16.69 -14.33
N ASP A 8 2.14 -15.71 -14.00
CA ASP A 8 1.81 -14.57 -14.85
C ASP A 8 3.10 -13.87 -15.31
N PRO A 9 3.38 -13.79 -16.62
CA PRO A 9 4.56 -13.09 -17.11
C PRO A 9 4.29 -11.58 -17.05
N HIS A 10 4.47 -11.00 -15.86
CA HIS A 10 4.67 -9.56 -15.67
C HIS A 10 6.17 -9.29 -15.47
N PRO A 11 6.99 -9.31 -16.55
CA PRO A 11 8.44 -9.15 -16.45
C PRO A 11 8.84 -7.84 -15.77
N ASP A 12 8.10 -6.75 -16.02
CA ASP A 12 8.36 -5.44 -15.42
C ASP A 12 8.12 -5.46 -13.90
N LEU A 13 7.03 -6.09 -13.46
CA LEU A 13 6.73 -6.26 -12.03
C LEU A 13 7.79 -7.10 -11.31
N PHE A 14 8.26 -8.16 -11.97
CA PHE A 14 9.30 -9.01 -11.41
C PHE A 14 10.66 -8.30 -11.35
N GLY A 15 10.95 -7.42 -12.32
CA GLY A 15 12.11 -6.52 -12.28
C GLY A 15 12.07 -5.56 -11.10
N ASP A 16 10.92 -4.89 -10.89
CA ASP A 16 10.71 -3.99 -9.75
C ASP A 16 10.78 -4.71 -8.40
N TYR A 17 10.26 -5.94 -8.33
CA TYR A 17 10.37 -6.78 -7.15
C TYR A 17 11.82 -7.15 -6.84
N ARG A 18 12.58 -7.59 -7.85
CA ARG A 18 14.00 -7.91 -7.70
C ARG A 18 14.80 -6.69 -7.24
N SER A 19 14.62 -5.54 -7.88
CA SER A 19 15.31 -4.31 -7.50
C SER A 19 14.99 -3.90 -6.06
N THR A 20 13.74 -4.11 -5.62
CA THR A 20 13.34 -3.89 -4.24
C THR A 20 14.06 -4.83 -3.29
N LEU A 21 14.10 -6.14 -3.56
CA LEU A 21 14.83 -7.10 -2.74
C LEU A 21 16.33 -6.79 -2.65
N GLU A 22 16.94 -6.36 -3.76
CA GLU A 22 18.35 -5.94 -3.79
C GLU A 22 18.58 -4.69 -2.92
N ARG A 23 17.69 -3.69 -3.00
CA ARG A 23 17.73 -2.50 -2.13
C ARG A 23 17.54 -2.85 -0.66
N LEU A 24 16.63 -3.77 -0.35
CA LEU A 24 16.39 -4.24 1.00
C LEU A 24 17.60 -4.99 1.56
N ALA A 25 18.34 -5.73 0.73
CA ALA A 25 19.54 -6.45 1.18
C ALA A 25 20.70 -5.53 1.60
N VAL A 26 20.69 -4.26 1.16
CA VAL A 26 21.80 -3.30 1.39
C VAL A 26 21.39 -2.05 2.18
N SER A 27 20.10 -1.77 2.32
CA SER A 27 19.59 -0.61 3.05
C SER A 27 19.62 -0.85 4.56
N SER A 28 19.90 0.18 5.35
CA SER A 28 19.62 0.16 6.80
C SER A 28 18.19 0.59 7.14
N GLU A 29 17.49 1.19 6.18
CA GLU A 29 16.12 1.70 6.32
C GLU A 29 15.20 0.91 5.37
N HIS A 30 14.66 -0.21 5.83
CA HIS A 30 13.85 -1.08 4.96
C HIS A 30 12.40 -0.59 4.83
N ALA A 31 11.80 -0.07 5.90
CA ALA A 31 10.42 0.40 5.88
C ALA A 31 10.07 1.40 4.76
N PRO A 32 10.84 2.48 4.48
CA PRO A 32 10.56 3.38 3.37
C PRO A 32 10.65 2.68 2.00
N VAL A 33 11.63 1.79 1.83
CA VAL A 33 11.85 1.03 0.59
C VAL A 33 10.65 0.10 0.33
N LEU A 34 10.14 -0.55 1.37
CA LEU A 34 8.96 -1.40 1.31
C LEU A 34 7.72 -0.60 0.88
N ARG A 35 7.41 0.53 1.54
CA ARG A 35 6.25 1.36 1.16
C ARG A 35 6.34 1.87 -0.27
N GLN A 36 7.52 2.29 -0.71
CA GLN A 36 7.74 2.72 -2.09
C GLN A 36 7.44 1.61 -3.09
N PHE A 37 7.80 0.37 -2.75
CA PHE A 37 7.51 -0.78 -3.60
C PHE A 37 6.03 -1.16 -3.60
N GLU A 38 5.36 -1.17 -2.44
CA GLU A 38 3.94 -1.51 -2.36
C GLU A 38 3.06 -0.58 -3.20
N VAL A 39 3.31 0.73 -3.14
CA VAL A 39 2.58 1.72 -3.96
C VAL A 39 2.78 1.44 -5.45
N ARG A 40 4.02 1.14 -5.86
CA ARG A 40 4.36 0.81 -7.26
C ARG A 40 3.75 -0.52 -7.70
N LEU A 41 3.78 -1.54 -6.84
CA LEU A 41 3.16 -2.85 -7.06
C LEU A 41 1.66 -2.69 -7.32
N LEU A 42 0.95 -1.95 -6.47
CA LEU A 42 -0.49 -1.72 -6.66
C LEU A 42 -0.77 -0.97 -7.96
N ALA A 43 0.00 0.07 -8.29
CA ALA A 43 -0.15 0.79 -9.55
C ALA A 43 0.09 -0.11 -10.78
N ALA A 44 1.15 -0.93 -10.76
CA ALA A 44 1.47 -1.87 -11.84
C ALA A 44 0.40 -2.95 -12.04
N LEU A 45 -0.34 -3.30 -10.99
CA LEU A 45 -1.47 -4.23 -11.02
C LEU A 45 -2.80 -3.58 -11.44
N GLY A 46 -2.80 -2.29 -11.77
CA GLY A 46 -4.01 -1.53 -12.14
C GLY A 46 -4.82 -1.03 -10.94
N TYR A 47 -4.25 -1.07 -9.73
CA TYR A 47 -4.86 -0.61 -8.48
C TYR A 47 -4.21 0.69 -7.99
N ALA A 48 -4.08 1.68 -8.87
CA ALA A 48 -3.56 2.99 -8.49
C ALA A 48 -4.39 3.59 -7.33
N LEU A 49 -3.70 4.04 -6.28
CA LEU A 49 -4.33 4.55 -5.07
C LEU A 49 -4.75 6.02 -5.25
N PRO A 50 -6.04 6.36 -5.04
CA PRO A 50 -6.46 7.77 -4.99
C PRO A 50 -6.02 8.37 -3.64
N LEU A 51 -5.00 9.23 -3.67
CA LEU A 51 -4.35 9.74 -2.45
C LEU A 51 -4.42 11.26 -2.30
N THR A 52 -4.65 11.99 -3.39
CA THR A 52 -4.46 13.46 -3.42
C THR A 52 -5.75 14.25 -3.37
N HIS A 53 -6.91 13.60 -3.59
CA HIS A 53 -8.20 14.25 -3.63
C HIS A 53 -9.26 13.42 -2.89
N GLU A 54 -10.19 14.10 -2.25
CA GLU A 54 -11.37 13.53 -1.61
C GLU A 54 -12.27 12.84 -2.63
N ALA A 55 -12.70 11.61 -2.34
CA ALA A 55 -13.52 10.82 -3.25
C ALA A 55 -14.92 11.42 -3.47
N ASP A 56 -15.48 12.09 -2.46
CA ASP A 56 -16.87 12.57 -2.52
C ASP A 56 -16.99 13.99 -3.07
N THR A 57 -15.99 14.84 -2.81
CA THR A 57 -16.05 16.27 -3.15
C THR A 57 -15.09 16.66 -4.27
N GLY A 58 -14.10 15.81 -4.56
CA GLY A 58 -13.01 16.13 -5.48
C GLY A 58 -12.05 17.21 -4.96
N LYS A 59 -12.19 17.67 -3.71
CA LYS A 59 -11.28 18.66 -3.12
C LYS A 59 -9.90 18.04 -2.90
N PRO A 60 -8.82 18.83 -3.02
CA PRO A 60 -7.50 18.38 -2.59
C PRO A 60 -7.52 17.94 -1.13
N VAL A 61 -6.73 16.90 -0.82
CA VAL A 61 -6.52 16.44 0.55
C VAL A 61 -5.84 17.53 1.37
N ASP A 62 -6.43 17.86 2.51
CA ASP A 62 -5.85 18.76 3.51
C ASP A 62 -4.88 17.97 4.40
N PRO A 63 -3.58 18.34 4.48
CA PRO A 63 -2.61 17.65 5.30
C PRO A 63 -2.99 17.56 6.80
N GLU A 64 -3.74 18.55 7.31
CA GLU A 64 -4.10 18.65 8.72
C GLU A 64 -5.38 17.86 9.07
N ALA A 65 -6.14 17.43 8.06
CA ALA A 65 -7.38 16.70 8.24
C ALA A 65 -7.17 15.19 8.47
N ARG A 66 -8.24 14.51 8.91
CA ARG A 66 -8.31 13.05 8.97
C ARG A 66 -9.40 12.52 8.06
N TYR A 67 -9.09 11.42 7.40
CA TYR A 67 -9.95 10.79 6.40
C TYR A 67 -10.21 9.33 6.75
N TYR A 68 -11.40 8.85 6.36
CA TYR A 68 -11.67 7.44 6.17
C TYR A 68 -11.22 7.07 4.76
N TYR A 69 -10.34 6.08 4.64
CA TYR A 69 -9.84 5.65 3.33
C TYR A 69 -10.71 4.51 2.79
N ALA A 70 -11.57 4.84 1.83
CA ALA A 70 -12.35 3.84 1.12
C ALA A 70 -11.45 3.18 0.07
N PHE A 71 -11.07 1.92 0.28
CA PHE A 71 -10.04 1.20 -0.50
C PHE A 71 -10.07 1.43 -2.03
N ASP A 72 -11.26 1.43 -2.62
CA ASP A 72 -11.45 1.58 -4.07
C ASP A 72 -11.69 3.02 -4.54
N ARG A 73 -11.93 3.96 -3.61
CA ARG A 73 -12.33 5.35 -3.93
C ARG A 73 -11.38 6.42 -3.40
N GLY A 74 -10.59 6.11 -2.39
CA GLY A 74 -9.69 7.05 -1.72
C GLY A 74 -10.29 7.71 -0.47
N PRO A 75 -9.74 8.86 -0.06
CA PRO A 75 -10.07 9.52 1.20
C PRO A 75 -11.45 10.17 1.20
N ARG A 76 -12.14 10.08 2.34
CA ARG A 76 -13.48 10.66 2.58
C ARG A 76 -13.56 11.21 3.99
N ILE A 77 -14.33 12.28 4.19
CA ILE A 77 -14.56 12.86 5.53
C ILE A 77 -15.55 12.01 6.33
N GLU A 78 -16.59 11.51 5.67
CA GLU A 78 -17.61 10.68 6.32
C GLU A 78 -17.29 9.19 6.18
N ALA A 79 -17.47 8.46 7.28
CA ALA A 79 -17.31 7.01 7.32
C ALA A 79 -18.44 6.24 6.63
N SER A 80 -19.54 6.93 6.30
CA SER A 80 -20.89 6.35 6.25
C SER A 80 -21.11 5.41 5.06
N GLU A 81 -20.71 4.15 5.22
CA GLU A 81 -21.26 3.00 4.51
C GLU A 81 -21.59 1.91 5.54
N PRO A 82 -22.88 1.60 5.76
CA PRO A 82 -23.30 0.60 6.74
C PRO A 82 -22.60 -0.75 6.52
N GLY A 83 -21.98 -1.28 7.56
CA GLY A 83 -21.31 -2.58 7.54
C GLY A 83 -19.90 -2.59 6.92
N ARG A 84 -19.36 -1.45 6.47
CA ARG A 84 -17.99 -1.37 5.95
C ARG A 84 -17.12 -0.54 6.89
N ARG A 85 -16.01 -1.13 7.36
CA ARG A 85 -15.03 -0.44 8.20
C ARG A 85 -13.89 0.07 7.33
N TYR A 86 -13.68 1.37 7.34
CA TYR A 86 -12.57 2.01 6.63
C TYR A 86 -11.47 2.43 7.62
N PRO A 87 -10.19 2.21 7.27
CA PRO A 87 -9.10 2.73 8.08
C PRO A 87 -9.12 4.25 8.11
N ARG A 88 -8.67 4.81 9.23
CA ARG A 88 -8.59 6.26 9.43
C ARG A 88 -7.14 6.71 9.34
N VAL A 89 -6.88 7.75 8.55
CA VAL A 89 -5.53 8.20 8.19
C VAL A 89 -5.47 9.73 8.14
N ARG A 90 -4.31 10.33 8.44
CA ARG A 90 -4.08 11.78 8.28
C ARG A 90 -3.89 12.14 6.81
N GLY A 91 -4.30 13.35 6.43
CA GLY A 91 -4.02 13.88 5.09
C GLY A 91 -2.53 13.93 4.78
N ALA A 92 -1.71 14.33 5.75
CA ALA A 92 -0.25 14.33 5.59
C ALA A 92 0.31 12.96 5.21
N THR A 93 -0.22 11.87 5.78
CA THR A 93 0.17 10.49 5.46
C THR A 93 -0.24 10.09 4.05
N LEU A 94 -1.41 10.53 3.57
CA LEU A 94 -1.85 10.28 2.20
C LEU A 94 -0.97 11.01 1.18
N LEU A 95 -0.60 12.25 1.48
CA LEU A 95 0.30 13.05 0.65
C LEU A 95 1.73 12.49 0.67
N ALA A 96 2.19 11.98 1.81
CA ALA A 96 3.46 11.24 1.95
C ALA A 96 3.47 9.99 1.07
N LEU A 97 2.39 9.20 1.08
CA LEU A 97 2.23 8.04 0.18
C LEU A 97 2.26 8.46 -1.30
N ALA A 98 1.58 9.56 -1.66
CA ALA A 98 1.53 10.05 -3.03
C ALA A 98 2.90 10.56 -3.52
N GLY A 99 3.64 11.24 -2.65
CA GLY A 99 4.99 11.75 -2.91
C GLY A 99 6.08 10.71 -2.73
N GLN A 100 5.75 9.52 -2.22
CA GLN A 100 6.70 8.47 -1.86
C GLN A 100 7.78 8.92 -0.86
N ASP A 101 7.44 9.89 0.01
CA ASP A 101 8.31 10.48 1.02
C ASP A 101 7.87 10.05 2.42
N PHE A 102 8.71 9.24 3.07
CA PHE A 102 8.46 8.67 4.39
C PHE A 102 9.47 9.20 5.44
N SER A 103 10.03 10.38 5.22
CA SER A 103 11.00 11.01 6.12
C SER A 103 10.42 11.34 7.51
N ALA A 104 9.12 11.59 7.60
CA ALA A 104 8.43 11.81 8.87
C ALA A 104 8.04 10.47 9.54
N PRO A 105 8.55 10.15 10.75
CA PRO A 105 8.31 8.85 11.40
C PRO A 105 6.82 8.52 11.62
N ASP A 106 6.02 9.52 12.01
CA ASP A 106 4.59 9.35 12.24
C ASP A 106 3.84 9.02 10.94
N ALA A 107 4.21 9.67 9.84
CA ALA A 107 3.63 9.40 8.53
C ALA A 107 4.06 8.01 8.02
N ALA A 108 5.30 7.61 8.24
CA ALA A 108 5.80 6.28 7.88
C ALA A 108 5.03 5.18 8.62
N LEU A 109 4.84 5.32 9.94
CA LEU A 109 4.11 4.34 10.74
C LEU A 109 2.63 4.25 10.36
N GLU A 110 1.96 5.39 10.14
CA GLU A 110 0.56 5.40 9.73
C GLU A 110 0.38 4.89 8.28
N ALA A 111 1.32 5.19 7.38
CA ALA A 111 1.36 4.65 6.02
C ALA A 111 1.50 3.13 6.02
N LYS A 112 2.39 2.56 6.85
CA LYS A 112 2.53 1.11 7.03
C LYS A 112 1.18 0.44 7.37
N ARG A 113 0.48 1.00 8.35
CA ARG A 113 -0.83 0.48 8.79
C ARG A 113 -1.87 0.55 7.67
N LEU A 114 -1.96 1.70 6.99
CA LEU A 114 -2.89 1.87 5.87
C LEU A 114 -2.59 0.89 4.72
N MET A 115 -1.33 0.76 4.34
CA MET A 115 -0.94 -0.10 3.22
C MET A 115 -1.21 -1.57 3.50
N ARG A 116 -1.01 -2.02 4.75
CA ARG A 116 -1.43 -3.35 5.17
C ARG A 116 -2.93 -3.57 4.97
N ASP A 117 -3.77 -2.66 5.47
CA ASP A 117 -5.23 -2.75 5.31
C ASP A 117 -5.63 -2.77 3.81
N VAL A 118 -4.95 -1.98 2.98
CA VAL A 118 -5.18 -1.92 1.53
C VAL A 118 -4.80 -3.23 0.83
N LEU A 119 -3.62 -3.78 1.14
CA LEU A 119 -3.15 -5.04 0.56
C LEU A 119 -4.03 -6.22 0.98
N ASP A 120 -4.41 -6.28 2.26
CA ASP A 120 -5.36 -7.28 2.78
C ASP A 120 -6.69 -7.22 2.02
N HIS A 121 -7.24 -6.01 1.84
CA HIS A 121 -8.47 -5.80 1.07
C HIS A 121 -8.40 -6.39 -0.35
N TYR A 122 -7.31 -6.11 -1.06
CA TYR A 122 -7.15 -6.58 -2.44
C TYR A 122 -6.84 -8.07 -2.53
N LEU A 123 -6.12 -8.64 -1.56
CA LEU A 123 -5.86 -10.08 -1.46
C LEU A 123 -7.16 -10.88 -1.30
N GLU A 124 -8.03 -10.42 -0.40
CA GLU A 124 -9.31 -11.06 -0.09
C GLU A 124 -10.31 -10.94 -1.25
N ARG A 125 -10.48 -9.74 -1.82
CA ARG A 125 -11.63 -9.46 -2.69
C ARG A 125 -11.35 -9.54 -4.19
N ARG A 126 -10.12 -9.33 -4.65
CA ARG A 126 -9.85 -9.13 -6.10
C ARG A 126 -8.83 -10.06 -6.72
N ALA A 127 -8.38 -11.08 -5.99
CA ALA A 127 -7.39 -12.04 -6.48
C ALA A 127 -6.23 -11.33 -7.21
N ILE A 128 -5.46 -10.55 -6.47
CA ILE A 128 -4.23 -9.94 -6.99
C ILE A 128 -3.44 -11.00 -7.76
N PHE A 129 -3.18 -10.77 -9.06
CA PHE A 129 -2.49 -11.74 -9.93
C PHE A 129 -1.15 -12.22 -9.32
N SER A 130 -0.50 -11.36 -8.53
CA SER A 130 0.76 -11.61 -7.80
C SER A 130 0.58 -11.83 -6.28
N ARG A 131 -0.38 -12.66 -5.85
CA ARG A 131 -0.60 -12.99 -4.41
C ARG A 131 0.64 -13.45 -3.64
N ARG A 132 1.63 -14.03 -4.34
CA ARG A 132 2.90 -14.45 -3.72
C ARG A 132 3.74 -13.23 -3.32
N VAL A 133 3.91 -12.27 -4.24
CA VAL A 133 4.68 -11.03 -3.98
C VAL A 133 4.09 -10.27 -2.79
N VAL A 134 2.76 -10.14 -2.74
CA VAL A 134 2.10 -9.45 -1.62
C VAL A 134 2.29 -10.19 -0.29
N ARG A 135 2.21 -11.52 -0.28
CA ARG A 135 2.48 -12.31 0.93
C ARG A 135 3.93 -12.21 1.39
N ASP A 136 4.87 -12.24 0.46
CA ASP A 136 6.30 -12.05 0.77
C ASP A 136 6.53 -10.65 1.39
N LEU A 137 5.83 -9.62 0.90
CA LEU A 137 5.90 -8.27 1.49
C LEU A 137 5.34 -8.20 2.91
N GLN A 138 4.15 -8.79 3.15
CA GLN A 138 3.57 -8.82 4.49
C GLN A 138 4.48 -9.55 5.49
N ALA A 139 5.12 -10.64 5.05
CA ALA A 139 6.09 -11.34 5.87
C ALA A 139 7.31 -10.45 6.20
N LEU A 140 7.85 -9.72 5.22
CA LEU A 140 8.97 -8.78 5.43
C LEU A 140 8.60 -7.67 6.43
N ASP A 141 7.39 -7.13 6.33
CA ASP A 141 6.86 -6.13 7.26
C ASP A 141 6.74 -6.66 8.70
N ASP A 142 6.32 -7.91 8.86
CA ASP A 142 6.18 -8.57 10.16
C ASP A 142 7.56 -8.92 10.76
N TYR A 143 8.56 -9.23 9.93
CA TYR A 143 9.94 -9.44 10.37
C TYR A 143 10.58 -8.15 10.93
N GLU A 144 10.31 -6.99 10.32
CA GLU A 144 10.77 -5.71 10.88
C GLU A 144 10.20 -5.43 12.27
N ASP A 145 8.94 -5.80 12.53
CA ASP A 145 8.29 -5.58 13.83
C ASP A 145 8.83 -6.49 14.95
N GLN A 146 9.48 -7.61 14.60
CA GLN A 146 10.09 -8.56 15.55
C GLN A 146 11.57 -8.29 15.81
N GLY A 147 12.20 -7.41 15.03
CA GLY A 147 13.64 -7.11 15.07
C GLY A 147 14.03 -5.85 15.85
N GLN A 148 13.10 -5.20 16.54
CA GLN A 148 13.37 -4.05 17.44
C GLN A 148 13.30 -4.42 18.92
#